data_AF-A0A946XHY1-F1
#
_entry.id   AF-A0A946XHY1-F1
#
_cell.length_a   1.000
_cell.length_b   1.000
_cell.length_c   1.000
_cell.angle_alpha   90.00
_cell.angle_beta   90.00
_cell.angle_gamma   90.00
#
_symmetry.space_group_name_H-M   'P 1'
#
loop_
_entity.id
_entity.type
_entity.pdbx_description
1 polymer ?
#
loop_
_entity_poly.entity_id
_entity_poly.type
_entity_poly.pdbx_seq_one_letter_code
_entity_poly.pdbx_strand_id
1 'polypeptide(L)'
;MYSKDSARFLGLRYGSKTFEVPVVLAPMAGITNTAYRRLCREYGNGLFVSEMVTSRALVERTEESMRLIGHHESEQFRSVQLYGVDPTTISRAVKMLVDENRADHIDLNFGCPVAKVTRKGGGAAL
;
A
#
# COMPACT_ATOMS: atom_id res chain seq x y z
N MET A 1 3.18 -10.37 33.52
CA MET A 1 4.34 -9.91 32.73
C MET A 1 4.77 -11.09 31.88
N TYR A 2 4.27 -11.20 30.65
CA TYR A 2 4.60 -12.34 29.79
C TYR A 2 6.11 -12.30 29.47
N SER A 3 6.79 -13.42 29.75
CA SER A 3 8.22 -13.60 29.45
C SER A 3 8.43 -13.43 27.95
N LYS A 4 9.28 -12.47 27.57
CA LYS A 4 9.77 -12.27 26.19
C LYS A 4 10.88 -13.27 25.88
N ASP A 5 10.65 -14.56 26.14
CA ASP A 5 11.58 -15.58 25.70
C ASP A 5 11.46 -15.74 24.19
N SER A 6 12.53 -15.28 23.57
CA SER A 6 12.70 -14.88 22.19
C SER A 6 12.73 -16.07 21.24
N ALA A 7 11.56 -16.44 20.72
CA ALA A 7 11.50 -16.73 19.28
C ALA A 7 11.84 -15.41 18.58
N ARG A 8 13.12 -15.18 18.27
CA ARG A 8 13.53 -14.07 17.40
C ARG A 8 12.91 -14.33 16.05
N PHE A 9 11.71 -13.81 15.82
CA PHE A 9 11.17 -13.68 14.49
C PHE A 9 12.21 -12.90 13.68
N LEU A 10 12.76 -13.54 12.65
CA LEU A 10 13.63 -12.85 11.71
C LEU A 10 12.78 -11.74 11.09
N GLY A 11 13.23 -10.50 11.21
CA GLY A 11 12.55 -9.35 10.62
C GLY A 11 12.27 -9.56 9.13
N LEU A 12 11.24 -8.93 8.59
CA LEU A 12 10.92 -9.03 7.17
C LEU A 12 11.90 -8.20 6.36
N ARG A 13 12.62 -8.84 5.43
CA ARG A 13 13.40 -8.13 4.42
C ARG A 13 12.59 -8.02 3.13
N TYR A 14 12.34 -6.79 2.68
CA TYR A 14 11.62 -6.49 1.44
C TYR A 14 12.43 -5.51 0.59
N GLY A 15 12.93 -5.97 -0.55
CA GLY A 15 13.91 -5.23 -1.33
C GLY A 15 15.14 -4.86 -0.48
N SER A 16 15.48 -3.57 -0.44
CA SER A 16 16.57 -3.01 0.36
C SER A 16 16.17 -2.59 1.79
N LYS A 17 14.92 -2.81 2.19
CA LYS A 17 14.41 -2.44 3.52
C LYS A 17 14.22 -3.66 4.42
N THR A 18 14.38 -3.42 5.72
CA THR A 18 14.14 -4.40 6.77
C THR A 18 13.14 -3.84 7.75
N PHE A 19 12.11 -4.62 8.05
CA PHE A 19 11.08 -4.35 9.05
C PHE A 19 11.30 -5.24 10.26
N GLU A 20 11.20 -4.67 11.45
CA GLU A 20 11.47 -5.38 12.71
C GLU A 20 10.44 -6.49 12.96
N VAL A 21 9.18 -6.20 12.63
CA VAL A 21 8.07 -7.14 12.76
C VAL A 21 7.79 -7.73 11.38
N PRO A 22 7.81 -9.07 11.21
CA PRO A 22 7.59 -9.69 9.91
C PRO A 22 6.10 -9.77 9.56
N VAL A 23 5.43 -8.62 9.61
CA VAL A 23 4.00 -8.47 9.31
C VAL A 23 3.86 -7.43 8.22
N VAL A 24 3.02 -7.77 7.24
CA VAL A 24 2.53 -6.83 6.23
C VAL A 24 1.06 -6.57 6.51
N LEU A 25 0.69 -5.32 6.80
CA LEU A 25 -0.70 -4.93 6.85
C LEU A 25 -1.23 -4.81 5.41
N ALA A 26 -2.09 -5.74 5.03
CA ALA A 26 -2.66 -5.82 3.70
C ALA A 26 -3.56 -4.61 3.38
N PRO A 27 -3.61 -4.18 2.10
CA PRO A 27 -4.46 -3.07 1.67
C PRO A 27 -5.94 -3.46 1.76
N MET A 28 -6.73 -2.66 2.48
CA MET A 28 -8.17 -2.86 2.63
C MET A 28 -8.88 -1.51 2.46
N ALA A 29 -9.65 -1.38 1.37
CA ALA A 29 -10.40 -0.16 1.07
C ALA A 29 -11.39 0.18 2.21
N GLY A 30 -11.34 1.44 2.67
CA GLY A 30 -12.10 1.95 3.81
C GLY A 30 -11.51 1.64 5.19
N ILE A 31 -10.48 0.79 5.28
CA ILE A 31 -9.91 0.34 6.56
C ILE A 31 -8.47 0.82 6.73
N THR A 32 -7.57 0.52 5.78
CA THR A 32 -6.13 0.85 5.90
C THR A 32 -5.80 2.30 5.58
N ASN A 33 -6.63 3.23 6.07
CA ASN A 33 -6.38 4.66 5.99
C ASN A 33 -5.20 5.08 6.89
N THR A 34 -4.76 6.33 6.75
CA THR A 34 -3.63 6.89 7.51
C THR A 34 -3.79 6.74 9.03
N ALA A 35 -4.98 6.97 9.58
CA ALA A 35 -5.20 6.86 11.03
C ALA A 35 -5.04 5.42 11.53
N TYR A 36 -5.59 4.44 10.80
CA TYR A 36 -5.46 3.03 11.16
C TYR A 36 -4.01 2.55 11.04
N ARG A 37 -3.31 2.90 9.95
CA ARG A 37 -1.89 2.55 9.78
C ARG A 37 -1.03 3.13 10.91
N ARG A 38 -1.29 4.38 11.33
CA ARG A 38 -0.61 5.00 12.48
C ARG A 38 -0.84 4.22 13.77
N LEU A 39 -2.08 3.87 14.06
CA LEU A 39 -2.41 3.07 15.24
C LEU A 39 -1.67 1.72 15.20
N CYS A 40 -1.69 1.01 14.08
CA CYS A 40 -0.96 -0.26 13.96
C CYS A 40 0.55 -0.11 14.21
N ARG A 41 1.16 1.02 13.80
CA ARG A 41 2.58 1.31 14.04
C ARG A 41 2.94 1.45 15.51
N GLU A 42 2.01 1.87 16.36
CA GLU A 42 2.22 1.93 17.82
C GLU A 42 2.44 0.53 18.43
N TYR A 43 1.97 -0.52 17.76
CA TYR A 43 2.11 -1.91 18.19
C TYR A 43 3.24 -2.68 17.48
N GLY A 44 3.95 -2.05 16.55
CA GLY A 44 5.09 -2.67 15.86
C GLY A 44 5.36 -2.08 14.49
N ASN A 45 6.62 -2.16 14.06
CA ASN A 45 7.07 -1.61 12.78
C ASN A 45 7.12 -2.69 11.69
N GLY A 46 5.96 -3.02 11.12
CA GLY A 46 5.82 -3.83 9.90
C GLY A 46 5.79 -3.00 8.61
N LEU A 47 5.47 -3.63 7.49
CA LEU A 47 5.14 -2.96 6.23
C LEU A 47 3.64 -2.66 6.19
N PHE A 48 3.25 -1.41 5.95
CA PHE A 48 1.84 -0.99 5.94
C PHE A 48 1.45 -0.47 4.57
N VAL A 49 0.56 -1.18 3.88
CA VAL A 49 0.10 -0.81 2.54
C VAL A 49 -1.12 0.10 2.64
N SER A 50 -1.14 1.19 1.87
CA SER A 50 -2.28 2.10 1.80
C SER A 50 -3.53 1.40 1.31
N GLU A 51 -4.66 2.09 1.38
CA GLU A 51 -5.84 1.70 0.63
C GLU A 51 -5.51 1.65 -0.88
N MET A 52 -6.24 0.80 -1.61
CA MET A 52 -6.08 0.66 -3.05
C MET A 52 -6.58 1.92 -3.77
N VAL A 53 -5.75 2.48 -4.65
CA VAL A 53 -6.11 3.61 -5.52
C VAL A 53 -6.14 3.19 -6.98
N THR A 54 -7.13 3.67 -7.75
CA THR A 54 -7.14 3.41 -9.18
C THR A 54 -6.13 4.31 -9.90
N SER A 55 -5.30 3.74 -10.76
CA SER A 55 -4.26 4.44 -11.52
C SER A 55 -4.83 5.59 -12.34
N ARG A 56 -6.02 5.41 -12.93
CA ARG A 56 -6.71 6.47 -13.68
C ARG A 56 -7.07 7.67 -12.80
N ALA A 57 -7.77 7.45 -11.70
CA ALA A 57 -8.14 8.53 -10.79
C ALA A 57 -6.90 9.25 -10.22
N LEU A 58 -5.83 8.50 -9.97
CA LEU A 58 -4.57 9.08 -9.48
C LEU A 58 -3.91 9.97 -10.53
N VAL A 59 -3.85 9.53 -11.79
CA VAL A 59 -3.36 10.36 -12.91
C VAL A 59 -4.24 11.60 -13.13
N GLU A 60 -5.54 11.48 -12.93
CA GLU A 60 -6.51 12.59 -12.96
C GLU A 60 -6.46 13.46 -11.69
N ARG A 61 -5.70 13.05 -10.67
CA ARG A 61 -5.48 13.76 -9.41
C ARG A 61 -6.78 14.12 -8.68
N THR A 62 -7.76 13.22 -8.68
CA THR A 62 -9.01 13.46 -7.93
C THR A 62 -8.70 13.62 -6.45
N GLU A 63 -9.47 14.45 -5.74
CA GLU A 63 -9.27 14.71 -4.30
C GLU A 63 -9.16 13.41 -3.49
N GLU A 64 -10.08 12.48 -3.73
CA GLU A 64 -10.10 11.18 -3.08
C GLU A 64 -8.85 10.35 -3.41
N SER A 65 -8.40 10.33 -4.67
CA SER A 65 -7.17 9.59 -5.03
C SER A 65 -5.93 10.15 -4.34
N MET A 66 -5.84 11.48 -4.21
CA MET A 66 -4.75 12.15 -3.53
C MET A 66 -4.80 11.92 -2.02
N ARG A 67 -6.00 11.84 -1.44
CA ARG A 67 -6.22 11.46 -0.04
C ARG A 67 -5.79 10.03 0.24
N LEU A 68 -6.15 9.07 -0.63
CA LEU A 68 -5.85 7.64 -0.45
C LEU A 68 -4.34 7.34 -0.44
N ILE A 69 -3.55 8.09 -1.23
CA ILE A 69 -2.09 8.00 -1.23
C ILE A 69 -1.41 8.92 -0.19
N GLY A 70 -2.21 9.53 0.69
CA GLY A 70 -1.71 10.37 1.77
C GLY A 70 -1.06 9.54 2.88
N HIS A 71 0.04 10.07 3.41
CA HIS A 71 0.79 9.47 4.49
C HIS A 71 1.00 10.49 5.63
N HIS A 72 1.00 9.99 6.86
CA HIS A 72 1.43 10.77 8.02
C HIS A 72 2.97 10.81 8.08
N GLU A 73 3.53 11.86 8.69
CA GLU A 73 4.97 12.03 8.87
C GLU A 73 5.66 10.87 9.63
N SER A 74 4.91 10.10 10.42
CA SER A 74 5.42 8.90 11.11
C SER A 74 5.55 7.66 10.21
N GLU A 75 5.03 7.71 8.97
CA GLU A 75 5.17 6.67 7.97
C GLU A 75 6.48 6.88 7.17
N GLN A 76 7.61 6.43 7.74
CA GLN A 76 8.93 6.58 7.11
C GLN A 76 9.15 5.71 5.87
N PHE A 77 8.32 4.67 5.67
CA PHE A 77 8.33 3.86 4.47
C PHE A 77 6.89 3.74 3.96
N ARG A 78 6.62 4.43 2.86
CA ARG A 78 5.28 4.68 2.32
C ARG A 78 4.98 3.70 1.20
N SER A 79 3.94 2.91 1.39
CA SER A 79 3.52 1.89 0.42
C SER A 79 2.17 2.24 -0.19
N VAL A 80 2.12 2.33 -1.51
CA VAL A 80 0.89 2.61 -2.28
C VAL A 80 0.51 1.40 -3.12
N GLN A 81 -0.73 0.93 -3.00
CA GLN A 81 -1.28 -0.08 -3.91
C GLN A 81 -2.05 0.57 -5.06
N LEU A 82 -1.58 0.34 -6.29
CA LEU A 82 -2.27 0.74 -7.51
C LEU A 82 -3.16 -0.38 -8.04
N TYR A 83 -4.25 0.05 -8.67
CA TYR A 83 -5.11 -0.79 -9.49
C TYR A 83 -5.25 -0.19 -10.89
N GLY A 84 -5.19 -1.01 -11.93
CA GLY A 84 -5.39 -0.57 -13.31
C GLY A 84 -5.44 -1.74 -14.28
N VAL A 85 -5.93 -1.49 -15.49
CA VAL A 85 -6.04 -2.49 -16.57
C VAL A 85 -5.40 -2.05 -17.88
N ASP A 86 -4.98 -0.78 -17.94
CA ASP A 86 -4.21 -0.22 -19.04
C ASP A 86 -2.76 0.03 -18.56
N PRO A 87 -1.77 -0.70 -19.10
CA PRO A 87 -0.37 -0.54 -18.75
C PRO A 87 0.14 0.89 -18.91
N THR A 88 -0.38 1.64 -19.89
CA THR A 88 0.02 3.02 -20.15
C THR A 88 -0.38 3.93 -18.98
N THR A 89 -1.62 3.81 -18.52
CA THR A 89 -2.13 4.56 -17.36
C THR A 89 -1.42 4.15 -16.08
N ILE A 90 -1.15 2.85 -15.87
CA ILE A 90 -0.38 2.38 -14.71
C ILE A 90 1.03 3.01 -14.72
N SER A 91 1.73 2.97 -15.85
CA SER A 91 3.06 3.57 -15.99
C SER A 91 3.07 5.06 -15.66
N ARG A 92 2.05 5.81 -16.10
CA ARG A 92 1.89 7.24 -15.76
C ARG A 92 1.67 7.46 -14.26
N ALA A 93 0.86 6.62 -13.61
CA ALA A 93 0.63 6.68 -12.17
C ALA A 93 1.92 6.37 -11.37
N VAL A 94 2.66 5.34 -11.78
CA VAL A 94 3.97 4.98 -11.18
C VAL A 94 4.95 6.14 -11.33
N LYS A 95 5.07 6.71 -12.54
CA LYS A 95 5.95 7.85 -12.79
C LYS A 95 5.59 9.05 -11.90
N MET A 96 4.30 9.37 -11.76
CA MET A 96 3.83 10.42 -10.86
C MET A 96 4.23 10.15 -9.40
N LEU A 97 4.05 8.92 -8.90
CA LEU A 97 4.42 8.57 -7.52
C LEU A 97 5.92 8.72 -7.27
N VAL A 98 6.75 8.35 -8.25
CA VAL A 98 8.21 8.43 -8.17
C VAL A 98 8.69 9.87 -8.28
N ASP A 99 8.30 10.58 -9.34
CA ASP A 99 8.74 11.95 -9.63
C ASP A 99 8.35 12.93 -8.52
N GLU A 100 7.18 12.72 -7.88
CA GLU A 100 6.68 13.56 -6.79
C GLU A 100 7.07 13.02 -5.39
N ASN A 101 7.92 11.99 -5.31
CA ASN A 101 8.37 11.38 -4.05
C ASN A 101 7.20 11.03 -3.11
N ARG A 102 6.18 10.33 -3.62
CA ARG A 102 4.96 9.99 -2.87
C ARG A 102 4.92 8.58 -2.33
N ALA A 103 5.79 7.69 -2.81
CA ALA A 103 5.86 6.31 -2.36
C ALA A 103 7.31 5.80 -2.37
N ASP A 104 7.61 4.93 -1.40
CA ASP A 104 8.88 4.19 -1.29
C ASP A 104 8.70 2.73 -1.74
N HIS A 105 7.45 2.27 -1.76
CA HIS A 105 7.02 0.97 -2.27
C HIS A 105 5.73 1.14 -3.09
N ILE A 106 5.70 0.53 -4.27
CA ILE A 106 4.53 0.53 -5.16
C ILE A 106 4.13 -0.92 -5.36
N ASP A 107 2.89 -1.22 -5.00
CA ASP A 107 2.26 -2.52 -5.14
C ASP A 107 1.19 -2.50 -6.25
N LEU A 108 0.97 -3.61 -6.94
CA LEU A 108 -0.03 -3.73 -8.00
C LEU A 108 -1.09 -4.77 -7.61
N ASN A 109 -2.35 -4.37 -7.63
CA ASN A 109 -3.44 -5.27 -7.31
C ASN A 109 -3.76 -6.22 -8.48
N PHE A 110 -3.38 -7.49 -8.33
CA PHE A 110 -3.74 -8.60 -9.23
C PHE A 110 -4.67 -9.63 -8.57
N GLY A 111 -5.28 -9.29 -7.43
CA GLY A 111 -5.94 -10.29 -6.58
C GLY A 111 -7.41 -10.01 -6.25
N CYS A 112 -7.92 -8.79 -6.43
CA CYS A 112 -9.28 -8.47 -5.97
C CYS A 112 -10.34 -9.23 -6.78
N PRO A 113 -11.20 -10.05 -6.14
CA PRO A 113 -12.24 -10.83 -6.84
C PRO A 113 -13.55 -10.05 -7.04
N VAL A 114 -13.66 -8.83 -6.49
CA VAL A 114 -14.92 -8.08 -6.47
C VAL A 114 -15.39 -7.74 -7.89
N ALA A 115 -16.66 -8.01 -8.19
CA ALA A 115 -17.24 -7.87 -9.53
C ALA A 115 -17.01 -6.50 -10.19
N LYS A 116 -17.02 -5.40 -9.41
CA LYS A 116 -16.77 -4.04 -9.95
C LYS A 116 -15.35 -3.84 -10.48
N VAL A 117 -14.41 -4.67 -10.02
CA VAL A 117 -13.00 -4.71 -10.42
C VAL A 117 -12.82 -5.72 -11.56
N THR A 118 -13.24 -6.97 -11.36
CA THR A 118 -13.05 -8.04 -12.35
C THR A 118 -13.81 -7.81 -13.66
N ARG A 119 -15.01 -7.21 -13.65
CA ARG A 119 -15.75 -6.84 -14.88
C ARG A 119 -15.02 -5.86 -15.78
N LYS A 120 -14.04 -5.12 -15.26
CA LYS A 120 -13.22 -4.19 -16.04
C LYS A 120 -11.91 -4.83 -16.53
N GLY A 121 -11.73 -6.14 -16.33
CA GLY A 121 -10.49 -6.86 -16.65
C GLY A 121 -9.39 -6.64 -15.61
N GLY A 122 -9.76 -6.37 -14.35
CA GLY A 122 -8.85 -5.97 -13.30
C GLY A 122 -8.84 -6.91 -12.09
N GLY A 123 -7.91 -6.74 -11.15
CA GLY A 123 -7.81 -7.56 -9.95
C GLY A 123 -7.50 -9.01 -10.32
N ALA A 124 -8.28 -9.97 -9.84
CA ALA A 124 -8.08 -11.40 -10.13
C ALA A 124 -8.33 -11.82 -11.60
N ALA A 125 -8.76 -10.89 -12.46
CA ALA A 125 -8.99 -11.12 -13.89
C ALA A 125 -7.84 -10.61 -14.78
N LEU A 126 -6.74 -10.10 -14.17
CA LEU A 126 -5.52 -9.67 -14.86
C LEU A 126 -4.62 -10.84 -15.25
#